data_AF-A0A847NW77-F1
#
_entry.id   AF-A0A847NW77-F1
#
_cell.length_a   1.000
_cell.length_b   1.000
_cell.length_c   1.000
_cell.angle_alpha   90.00
_cell.angle_beta   90.00
_cell.angle_gamma   90.00
#
_symmetry.space_group_name_H-M   'P 1'
#
loop_
_entity.id
_entity.type
_entity.pdbx_description
1 polymer ?
#
loop_
_entity_poly.entity_id
_entity_poly.type
_entity_poly.pdbx_seq_one_letter_code
_entity_poly.pdbx_strand_id
1 'polypeptide(L)'
;MKVILLTGIHGVGKNHLCERINEKLNIPIYSASELIKKYNSRTDLNKRALTINKNQKTLLDSLKKDIKDRLFILNSHTCLVNIKDEIVKLESNWFKRMKVIGI
;
A
#
# COMPACT_ATOMS: atom_id res chain seq x y z
N MET A 1 3.12 15.25 -4.83
CA MET A 1 3.18 13.89 -4.30
C MET A 1 3.72 12.95 -5.37
N LYS A 2 4.84 12.30 -5.08
CA LYS A 2 5.51 11.25 -5.84
C LYS A 2 5.66 10.04 -4.90
N VAL A 3 5.46 8.84 -5.41
CA VAL A 3 5.46 7.62 -4.58
C VAL A 3 6.52 6.65 -5.08
N ILE A 4 7.36 6.15 -4.18
CA ILE A 4 8.18 4.95 -4.40
C ILE A 4 7.42 3.79 -3.77
N LEU A 5 7.15 2.75 -4.54
CA LEU A 5 6.38 1.61 -4.04
C LEU A 5 7.33 0.54 -3.50
N LEU A 6 7.31 0.28 -2.19
CA LEU A 6 7.98 -0.90 -1.66
C LEU A 6 7.00 -2.07 -1.70
N THR A 7 7.29 -3.08 -2.50
CA THR A 7 6.39 -4.23 -2.72
C THR A 7 7.06 -5.58 -2.65
N GLY A 8 6.26 -6.65 -2.63
CA GLY A 8 6.72 -8.02 -2.49
C GLY A 8 5.68 -8.95 -1.88
N ILE A 9 5.96 -10.24 -1.90
CA ILE A 9 5.07 -11.28 -1.35
C ILE A 9 4.94 -11.18 0.18
N HIS A 10 3.92 -11.83 0.76
CA HIS A 10 3.80 -11.92 2.21
C HIS A 10 4.97 -12.72 2.80
N GLY A 11 5.49 -12.29 3.95
CA GLY A 11 6.58 -12.99 4.64
C GLY A 11 8.01 -12.66 4.16
N VAL A 12 8.18 -11.95 3.03
CA VAL A 12 9.51 -11.62 2.48
C VAL A 12 10.33 -10.61 3.31
N GLY A 13 9.79 -10.11 4.42
CA GLY A 13 10.51 -9.16 5.29
C GLY A 13 10.38 -7.68 4.89
N LYS A 14 9.34 -7.27 4.15
CA LYS A 14 9.14 -5.85 3.78
C LYS A 14 9.15 -4.89 4.97
N ASN A 15 8.49 -5.24 6.07
CA ASN A 15 8.44 -4.38 7.25
C ASN A 15 9.83 -4.21 7.88
N HIS A 16 10.60 -5.30 7.97
CA HIS A 16 12.00 -5.28 8.41
C HIS A 16 12.87 -4.37 7.51
N LEU A 17 12.62 -4.39 6.21
CA LEU A 17 13.30 -3.48 5.28
C LEU A 17 12.84 -2.02 5.46
N CYS A 18 11.55 -1.76 5.68
CA CYS A 18 11.05 -0.42 5.98
C CYS A 18 11.75 0.18 7.20
N GLU A 19 11.88 -0.58 8.29
CA GLU A 19 12.56 -0.13 9.51
C GLU A 19 14.01 0.29 9.21
N ARG A 20 14.76 -0.55 8.51
CA ARG A 20 16.14 -0.25 8.10
C ARG A 20 16.26 0.92 7.14
N ILE A 21 15.29 1.10 6.24
CA ILE A 21 15.25 2.26 5.35
C ILE A 21 15.02 3.52 6.18
N ASN A 22 14.07 3.50 7.11
CA ASN A 22 13.76 4.64 7.96
C ASN A 22 14.94 5.06 8.86
N GLU A 23 15.74 4.09 9.32
CA GLU A 23 16.98 4.36 10.07
C GLU A 23 18.07 5.04 9.22
N LYS A 24 18.15 4.72 7.93
CA LYS A 24 19.25 5.15 7.04
C LYS A 24 18.90 6.32 6.13
N LEU A 25 17.63 6.45 5.79
CA LEU A 25 17.11 7.42 4.82
C LEU A 25 16.01 8.22 5.51
N ASN A 26 16.13 9.54 5.46
CA ASN A 26 15.12 10.46 5.99
C ASN A 26 13.95 10.63 5.01
N ILE A 27 13.38 9.51 4.53
CA ILE A 27 12.25 9.48 3.61
C ILE A 27 11.06 8.86 4.36
N PRO A 28 9.93 9.56 4.50
CA PRO A 28 8.75 9.01 5.16
C PRO A 28 8.28 7.71 4.52
N ILE A 29 7.88 6.75 5.35
CA ILE A 29 7.33 5.46 4.92
C ILE A 29 5.92 5.32 5.47
N TYR A 30 4.97 4.97 4.60
CA TYR A 30 3.58 4.73 4.98
C TYR A 30 3.17 3.32 4.61
N SER A 31 2.36 2.70 5.48
CA SER A 31 1.72 1.41 5.20
C SER A 31 0.38 1.62 4.50
N ALA A 32 0.21 1.02 3.33
CA ALA A 32 -1.07 1.06 2.62
C ALA A 32 -2.20 0.44 3.46
N SER A 33 -1.93 -0.65 4.19
CA SER A 33 -2.94 -1.31 5.00
C SER A 33 -3.38 -0.46 6.19
N GLU A 34 -2.48 0.29 6.81
CA GLU A 34 -2.80 1.20 7.92
C GLU A 34 -3.63 2.39 7.43
N LEU A 35 -3.24 3.00 6.30
CA LEU A 35 -3.99 4.09 5.67
C LEU A 35 -5.42 3.69 5.32
N ILE A 36 -5.61 2.48 4.78
CA ILE A 36 -6.96 1.97 4.50
C ILE A 36 -7.73 1.72 5.80
N LYS A 37 -7.09 1.09 6.79
CA LYS A 37 -7.72 0.74 8.08
C LYS A 37 -8.20 1.96 8.87
N LYS A 38 -7.54 3.12 8.70
CA LYS A 38 -7.98 4.39 9.29
C LYS A 38 -9.39 4.82 8.86
N TYR A 39 -9.84 4.39 7.67
CA TYR A 39 -11.15 4.77 7.11
C TYR A 39 -12.09 3.59 6.89
N ASN A 40 -11.62 2.35 7.04
CA ASN A 40 -12.43 1.15 6.92
C ASN A 40 -11.85 0.07 7.84
N SER A 41 -12.58 -0.31 8.89
CA SER A 41 -12.14 -1.35 9.83
C SER A 41 -12.20 -2.76 9.24
N ARG A 42 -13.03 -3.00 8.22
CA ARG A 42 -13.19 -4.30 7.54
C ARG A 42 -12.58 -4.25 6.14
N THR A 43 -11.28 -4.50 6.08
CA THR A 43 -10.48 -4.44 4.83
C THR A 43 -10.05 -5.81 4.34
N ASP A 44 -9.80 -6.73 5.27
CA ASP A 44 -9.42 -8.10 5.01
C ASP A 44 -9.95 -9.05 6.09
N LEU A 45 -9.98 -10.35 5.77
CA LEU A 45 -10.17 -11.45 6.73
C LEU A 45 -8.96 -12.37 6.61
N ASN A 46 -8.15 -12.50 7.66
CA ASN A 46 -6.93 -13.31 7.65
C ASN A 46 -5.99 -13.01 6.46
N LYS A 47 -5.78 -11.72 6.13
CA LYS A 47 -5.01 -11.24 4.96
C LYS A 47 -5.66 -11.48 3.59
N ARG A 48 -6.91 -11.96 3.55
CA ARG A 48 -7.71 -12.04 2.32
C ARG A 48 -8.50 -10.76 2.13
N ALA A 49 -8.27 -10.06 1.03
CA ALA A 49 -8.94 -8.80 0.75
C ALA A 49 -10.43 -9.03 0.47
N LEU A 50 -11.30 -8.34 1.23
CA LEU A 50 -12.76 -8.45 1.10
C LEU A 50 -13.29 -7.68 -0.12
N THR A 51 -12.81 -6.45 -0.33
CA THR A 51 -13.30 -5.58 -1.39
C THR A 51 -12.15 -4.78 -1.98
N ILE A 52 -11.39 -5.41 -2.88
CA ILE A 52 -10.15 -4.86 -3.45
C ILE A 52 -10.38 -3.45 -4.02
N ASN A 53 -11.37 -3.27 -4.90
CA ASN A 53 -11.65 -1.97 -5.51
C ASN A 53 -12.01 -0.89 -4.49
N LYS A 54 -12.77 -1.23 -3.45
CA LYS A 54 -13.11 -0.29 -2.36
C LYS A 54 -11.86 0.08 -1.58
N ASN A 55 -11.05 -0.90 -1.19
CA ASN A 55 -9.79 -0.68 -0.49
C ASN A 55 -8.84 0.22 -1.29
N GLN A 56 -8.74 0.03 -2.61
CA GLN A 56 -7.90 0.88 -3.47
C GLN A 56 -8.44 2.31 -3.60
N LYS A 57 -9.77 2.51 -3.63
CA LYS A 57 -10.37 3.86 -3.56
C LYS A 57 -10.04 4.52 -2.22
N THR A 58 -10.26 3.83 -1.11
CA THR A 58 -9.93 4.32 0.24
C THR A 58 -8.45 4.67 0.38
N LEU A 59 -7.55 3.85 -0.19
CA LEU A 59 -6.12 4.15 -0.21
C LEU A 59 -5.83 5.45 -0.97
N LEU A 60 -6.40 5.66 -2.14
CA LEU A 60 -6.19 6.92 -2.86
C LEU A 60 -6.73 8.15 -2.12
N ASP A 61 -7.88 8.02 -1.48
CA ASP A 61 -8.49 9.12 -0.75
C ASP A 61 -7.69 9.45 0.52
N SER A 62 -7.23 8.43 1.26
CA SER A 62 -6.33 8.60 2.42
C SER A 62 -5.01 9.24 2.02
N LEU A 63 -4.38 8.80 0.92
CA LEU A 63 -3.15 9.42 0.40
C LEU A 63 -3.33 10.91 0.12
N LYS A 64 -4.45 11.33 -0.48
CA LYS A 64 -4.72 12.75 -0.75
C LYS A 64 -5.00 13.54 0.52
N LYS A 65 -5.69 12.94 1.50
CA LYS A 65 -6.14 13.61 2.71
C LYS A 65 -5.02 13.76 3.73
N ASP A 66 -4.32 12.67 4.01
CA ASP A 66 -3.41 12.53 5.15
C ASP A 66 -1.95 12.83 4.80
N ILE A 67 -1.52 12.57 3.57
CA ILE A 67 -0.11 12.68 3.22
C ILE A 67 0.18 14.06 2.62
N LYS A 68 1.11 14.79 3.24
CA LYS A 68 1.54 16.12 2.77
C LYS A 68 2.92 16.09 2.12
N ASP A 69 3.66 15.01 2.32
CA ASP A 69 5.00 14.82 1.82
C ASP A 69 5.06 14.80 0.28
N ARG A 70 6.08 15.48 -0.25
CA ARG A 70 6.27 15.56 -1.71
C ARG A 70 6.73 14.24 -2.30
N LEU A 71 7.52 13.47 -1.54
CA LEU A 71 8.07 12.16 -1.87
C LEU A 71 8.03 11.27 -0.62
N PHE A 72 7.56 10.04 -0.76
CA PHE A 72 7.55 9.04 0.30
C PHE A 72 7.56 7.63 -0.27
N ILE A 73 7.82 6.66 0.60
CA ILE A 73 7.73 5.24 0.30
C ILE A 73 6.37 4.71 0.76
N LEU A 74 5.70 3.96 -0.11
CA LEU A 74 4.45 3.27 0.20
C LEU A 74 4.71 1.77 0.27
N ASN A 75 4.65 1.19 1.48
CA ASN A 75 4.68 -0.24 1.68
C ASN A 75 3.32 -0.84 1.30
N SER A 76 3.28 -1.53 0.16
CA SER A 76 2.04 -2.05 -0.44
C SER A 76 2.30 -3.30 -1.28
N HIS A 77 1.24 -3.92 -1.77
CA HIS A 77 1.31 -5.09 -2.64
C HIS A 77 0.90 -4.74 -4.07
N THR A 78 1.46 -5.44 -5.06
CA THR A 78 1.05 -5.36 -6.47
C THR A 78 -0.04 -6.37 -6.84
N CYS A 79 -0.21 -7.41 -6.03
CA CYS A 79 -1.29 -8.38 -6.10
C CYS A 79 -1.78 -8.71 -4.68
N LEU A 80 -3.05 -9.08 -4.55
CA LEU A 80 -3.67 -9.44 -3.28
C LEU A 80 -4.32 -10.82 -3.39
N VAL A 81 -4.42 -11.53 -2.28
CA VAL A 81 -5.24 -12.74 -2.20
C VAL A 81 -6.66 -12.31 -1.81
N ASN A 82 -7.67 -12.74 -2.56
CA ASN A 82 -9.07 -12.45 -2.22
C ASN A 82 -9.65 -13.51 -1.27
N ILE A 83 -10.91 -13.35 -0.85
CA ILE A 83 -11.60 -14.31 0.04
C ILE A 83 -11.85 -15.69 -0.56
N LYS A 84 -11.63 -15.86 -1.87
CA LYS A 84 -11.69 -17.16 -2.58
C LYS A 84 -10.31 -17.80 -2.73
N ASP A 85 -9.30 -17.26 -2.03
CA ASP A 85 -7.89 -17.63 -2.13
C ASP A 85 -7.28 -17.45 -3.55
N GLU A 86 -7.89 -16.62 -4.38
CA GLU A 86 -7.37 -16.29 -5.71
C GLU A 86 -6.40 -15.10 -5.64
N ILE A 87 -5.31 -15.18 -6.41
CA ILE A 87 -4.38 -14.07 -6.58
C ILE A 87 -4.99 -13.08 -7.58
N VAL A 88 -5.33 -11.90 -7.10
CA VAL A 88 -5.85 -10.80 -7.90
C VAL A 88 -4.75 -9.77 -8.10
N LYS A 89 -4.28 -9.62 -9.34
CA LYS A 89 -3.36 -8.56 -9.74
C LYS A 89 -4.07 -7.21 -9.67
N LEU A 90 -3.45 -6.21 -9.06
CA LEU A 90 -3.96 -4.85 -9.09
C LEU A 90 -3.73 -4.24 -10.47
N GLU A 91 -4.76 -3.60 -11.02
CA GLU A 91 -4.65 -2.91 -12.29
C GLU A 91 -3.61 -1.80 -12.25
N SER A 92 -2.85 -1.64 -13.34
CA SER A 92 -1.81 -0.62 -13.45
C SER A 92 -2.32 0.82 -13.22
N ASN A 93 -3.61 1.05 -13.48
CA ASN A 93 -4.25 2.34 -13.30
C ASN A 93 -4.24 2.80 -11.83
N TRP A 94 -4.27 1.89 -10.85
CA TRP A 94 -4.17 2.25 -9.45
C TRP A 94 -2.83 2.91 -9.12
N PHE A 95 -1.72 2.33 -9.58
CA PHE A 95 -0.38 2.87 -9.37
C PHE A 95 -0.17 4.21 -10.11
N LYS A 96 -0.73 4.35 -11.31
CA LYS A 96 -0.75 5.64 -12.04
C LYS A 96 -1.46 6.73 -11.23
N ARG A 97 -2.65 6.42 -10.68
CA ARG A 97 -3.44 7.35 -9.86
C ARG A 97 -2.77 7.69 -8.52
N MET A 98 -1.99 6.76 -7.96
CA MET A 98 -1.14 7.00 -6.78
C MET A 98 0.09 7.85 -7.10
N LYS A 99 0.40 8.11 -8.38
CA LYS A 99 1.62 8.81 -8.83
C LYS A 99 2.90 8.06 -8.43
N VAL A 100 2.87 6.72 -8.59
CA VAL A 100 4.06 5.88 -8.43
C VAL A 100 5.07 6.22 -9.53
N ILE A 101 6.32 6.48 -9.12
CA ILE A 101 7.44 6.84 -10.01
C ILE A 101 8.56 5.80 -10.01
N GLY A 102 8.50 4.81 -9.12
CA GLY A 102 9.49 3.73 -9.00
C GLY A 102 8.97 2.60 -8.10
N ILE A 103 9.55 1.41 -8.26
CA ILE A 103 9.32 0.19 -7.47
C ILE A 103 10.68 -0.37 -7.08
#